data_AF-A0A9Q0VJ76-F1
#
_entry.id   AF-A0A9Q0VJ76-F1
#
_cell.length_a   1.000
_cell.length_b   1.000
_cell.length_c   1.000
_cell.angle_alpha   90.00
_cell.angle_beta   90.00
_cell.angle_gamma   90.00
#
_symmetry.space_group_name_H-M   'P 1'
#
loop_
_entity.id
_entity.type
_entity.pdbx_description
1 polymer ?
#
loop_
_entity_poly.entity_id
_entity_poly.type
_entity_poly.pdbx_seq_one_letter_code
_entity_poly.pdbx_strand_id
1 'polypeptide(L)'
;MTKMSTEIEENMEGEVIFPVSADVSFASDGFPKYKLGPDNQILEEPKEDNKGPSLKEVVEQETMQLSDQHKRLSVRDLACKFDKNLTAAAKLAEEAKLREVASLEGHVLLKKLRDALESLRGRMAGRNKEDVEKAISMVEALAVKLTQKEGELIQEKFEVKKLANFLRQASEDAKKLVNQEKSFACAEIESARAVVQRIGEALDEEERDAQNSKNQAADVEELVEEVQEARRIKLLHQPSKVIDMEHELRALRNQIREKSIVSVKLQKELAKSKRAEQNKLAPYVLDGSETLGSSLQLKPRSDGSPLLSKCSVQWYRVSSEDSQNEVISGANKTFYAPEPFDVGRVLQVDIVSNGQKVIVTTSGPIEPAARLATHVENLLRKSSSEFSVVISQMNGQDHPSHSVHVFNVGKMRIKLCRGWITKAREIYSATMQLCGVRTNANNAARSLFWQPRKGLSFVLTFESERDRNAAIMLARKYAYDCNAVILAGPEDQV
;
A
#
# COMPACT_ATOMS: atom_id res chain seq x y z
N MET A 1 10.31 -34.99 -43.87
CA MET A 1 11.27 -34.16 -43.11
C MET A 1 11.04 -32.72 -43.53
N THR A 2 10.79 -31.70 -42.73
CA THR A 2 10.59 -31.50 -41.29
C THR A 2 10.00 -30.07 -41.17
N LYS A 3 9.08 -29.91 -40.20
CA LYS A 3 8.60 -28.70 -39.48
C LYS A 3 9.49 -27.44 -39.61
N MET A 4 8.98 -26.20 -39.55
CA MET A 4 8.27 -25.58 -38.40
C MET A 4 7.62 -24.27 -38.85
N SER A 5 6.34 -24.07 -38.53
CA SER A 5 5.70 -22.75 -38.50
C SER A 5 5.88 -22.16 -37.11
N THR A 6 6.36 -20.92 -37.05
CA THR A 6 6.64 -20.15 -35.83
C THR A 6 5.37 -19.81 -35.07
N GLU A 7 5.38 -20.17 -33.79
CA GLU A 7 4.42 -19.85 -32.74
C GLU A 7 4.36 -18.33 -32.52
N ILE A 8 3.16 -17.77 -32.61
CA ILE A 8 2.81 -16.48 -32.02
C ILE A 8 2.17 -16.84 -30.68
N GLU A 9 2.94 -16.72 -29.60
CA GLU A 9 2.40 -16.73 -28.23
C GLU A 9 1.62 -15.43 -27.99
N GLU A 10 0.33 -15.44 -28.31
CA GLU A 10 -0.64 -14.61 -27.59
C GLU A 10 -0.83 -15.24 -26.21
N ASN A 11 -0.23 -14.62 -25.19
CA ASN A 11 -0.60 -14.88 -23.80
C ASN A 11 -2.06 -14.46 -23.60
N MET A 12 -2.99 -15.39 -23.81
CA MET A 12 -4.31 -15.30 -23.19
C MET A 12 -4.08 -15.30 -21.68
N GLU A 13 -4.48 -14.20 -21.06
CA GLU A 13 -4.70 -14.10 -19.63
C GLU A 13 -5.51 -15.32 -19.21
N GLY A 14 -4.97 -16.12 -18.28
CA GLY A 14 -5.68 -17.24 -17.70
C GLY A 14 -6.92 -16.71 -16.99
N GLU A 15 -8.06 -16.77 -17.69
CA GLU A 15 -9.36 -16.55 -17.11
C GLU A 15 -9.50 -17.57 -15.98
N VAL A 16 -9.52 -17.06 -14.75
CA VAL A 16 -9.74 -17.88 -13.55
C VAL A 16 -11.14 -18.45 -13.69
N ILE A 17 -11.23 -19.71 -14.13
CA ILE A 17 -12.45 -20.49 -14.04
C ILE A 17 -12.75 -20.60 -12.54
N PHE A 18 -13.72 -19.82 -12.09
CA PHE A 18 -14.29 -20.00 -10.75
C PHE A 18 -14.84 -21.43 -10.69
N PRO A 19 -14.39 -22.29 -9.76
CA PRO A 19 -15.06 -23.54 -9.55
C PRO A 19 -16.50 -23.22 -9.14
N VAL A 20 -17.45 -23.74 -9.92
CA VAL A 20 -18.87 -23.75 -9.56
C VAL A 20 -18.99 -24.38 -8.18
N SER A 21 -19.81 -23.80 -7.30
CA SER A 21 -19.99 -24.27 -5.93
C SER A 21 -20.21 -25.79 -5.89
N ALA A 22 -19.60 -26.46 -4.91
CA ALA A 22 -19.73 -27.90 -4.68
C ALA A 22 -21.18 -28.37 -4.39
N ASP A 23 -22.15 -27.46 -4.34
CA ASP A 23 -23.55 -27.72 -4.03
C ASP A 23 -24.39 -28.18 -5.24
N VAL A 24 -23.76 -28.51 -6.38
CA VAL A 24 -24.46 -29.05 -7.55
C VAL A 24 -24.02 -30.48 -7.81
N SER A 25 -24.81 -31.43 -7.34
CA SER A 25 -24.73 -32.84 -7.71
C SER A 25 -25.47 -33.04 -9.04
N PHE A 26 -24.75 -33.50 -10.07
CA PHE A 26 -25.37 -34.06 -11.26
C PHE A 26 -25.61 -35.55 -11.04
N ALA A 27 -26.72 -36.09 -11.54
CA ALA A 27 -27.03 -37.52 -11.42
C ALA A 27 -26.07 -38.40 -12.25
N SER A 28 -25.28 -37.82 -13.15
CA SER A 28 -24.30 -38.49 -14.01
C SER A 28 -23.20 -37.50 -14.43
N ASP A 29 -21.94 -37.94 -14.37
CA ASP A 29 -20.77 -37.16 -14.82
C ASP A 29 -20.59 -37.15 -16.36
N GLY A 30 -21.58 -37.62 -17.13
CA GLY A 30 -21.53 -37.69 -18.59
C GLY A 30 -22.80 -37.22 -19.29
N PHE A 31 -22.66 -36.66 -20.50
CA PHE A 31 -23.78 -36.26 -21.36
C PHE A 31 -24.64 -37.48 -21.76
N PRO A 32 -25.98 -37.35 -21.78
CA PRO A 32 -26.88 -38.41 -22.23
C PRO A 32 -26.55 -38.84 -23.67
N LYS A 33 -26.40 -40.15 -23.90
CA LYS A 33 -26.21 -40.69 -25.25
C LYS A 33 -27.56 -40.82 -25.93
N TYR A 34 -27.86 -39.95 -26.89
CA TYR A 34 -29.04 -40.06 -27.76
C TYR A 34 -28.63 -40.54 -29.17
N LYS A 35 -29.53 -41.27 -29.84
CA LYS A 35 -29.40 -41.58 -31.28
C LYS A 35 -30.32 -40.65 -32.09
N LEU A 36 -29.73 -39.91 -33.03
CA LEU A 36 -30.46 -39.03 -33.96
C LEU A 36 -30.80 -39.77 -35.26
N GLY A 37 -32.04 -39.62 -35.73
CA GLY A 37 -32.48 -40.06 -37.05
C GLY A 37 -32.10 -39.08 -38.18
N PRO A 38 -32.46 -39.38 -39.45
CA PRO A 38 -32.00 -38.63 -40.64
C PRO A 38 -32.38 -37.14 -40.69
N ASP A 39 -33.31 -36.69 -39.84
CA ASP A 39 -33.74 -35.29 -39.71
C ASP A 39 -33.49 -34.71 -38.30
N ASN A 40 -32.48 -35.20 -37.59
CA ASN A 40 -32.13 -34.77 -36.22
C ASN A 40 -33.25 -34.97 -35.18
N GLN A 41 -34.18 -35.91 -35.40
CA GLN A 41 -35.15 -36.32 -34.39
C GLN A 41 -34.53 -37.37 -33.46
N ILE A 42 -34.64 -37.17 -32.15
CA ILE A 42 -34.20 -38.11 -31.11
C ILE A 42 -35.18 -39.29 -31.09
N LEU A 43 -34.71 -40.50 -31.41
CA LEU A 43 -35.57 -41.68 -31.58
C LEU A 43 -35.73 -42.55 -30.32
N GLU A 44 -34.83 -42.43 -29.34
CA GLU A 44 -34.90 -43.16 -28.07
C GLU A 44 -34.46 -42.25 -26.91
N GLU A 45 -35.38 -41.95 -25.99
CA GLU A 45 -35.06 -41.41 -24.67
C GLU A 45 -34.74 -42.58 -23.72
N PRO A 46 -33.58 -42.57 -23.04
CA PRO A 46 -33.27 -43.60 -22.07
C PRO A 46 -34.20 -43.44 -20.85
N LYS A 47 -34.81 -44.54 -20.40
CA LYS A 47 -35.47 -44.58 -19.08
C LYS A 47 -34.37 -44.44 -18.01
N GLU A 48 -34.21 -43.25 -17.46
CA GLU A 48 -33.37 -43.04 -16.28
C GLU A 48 -34.04 -43.74 -15.09
N ASP A 49 -33.37 -44.78 -14.57
CA ASP A 49 -33.70 -45.34 -13.27
C ASP A 49 -33.24 -44.31 -12.22
N ASN A 50 -34.17 -43.44 -11.82
CA ASN A 50 -33.97 -42.37 -10.85
C ASN A 50 -33.87 -42.93 -9.42
N LYS A 51 -32.81 -43.68 -9.14
CA LYS A 51 -32.36 -43.92 -7.77
C LYS A 51 -30.97 -43.33 -7.62
N GLY A 52 -30.93 -42.04 -7.26
CA GLY A 52 -29.74 -41.44 -6.68
C GLY A 52 -29.31 -42.20 -5.41
N PRO A 53 -28.07 -42.02 -4.94
CA PRO A 53 -27.59 -42.66 -3.72
C PRO A 53 -28.55 -42.36 -2.58
N SER A 54 -28.81 -43.35 -1.74
CA SER A 54 -29.73 -43.16 -0.61
C SER A 54 -29.16 -42.11 0.35
N LEU A 55 -30.03 -41.33 1.00
CA LEU A 55 -29.63 -40.30 1.97
C LEU A 55 -28.67 -40.87 3.04
N LYS A 56 -28.84 -42.15 3.39
CA LYS A 56 -27.99 -42.89 4.31
C LYS A 56 -26.55 -43.07 3.79
N GLU A 57 -26.39 -43.44 2.51
CA GLU A 57 -25.08 -43.57 1.86
C GLU A 57 -24.36 -42.22 1.75
N VAL A 58 -25.08 -41.14 1.46
CA VAL A 58 -24.52 -39.78 1.38
C VAL A 58 -24.01 -39.34 2.77
N VAL A 59 -24.79 -39.57 3.82
CA VAL A 59 -24.40 -39.24 5.21
C VAL A 59 -23.17 -40.04 5.67
N GLU A 60 -23.10 -41.33 5.34
CA GLU A 60 -21.92 -42.15 5.64
C GLU A 60 -20.67 -41.67 4.87
N GLN A 61 -20.82 -41.32 3.59
CA GLN A 61 -19.74 -40.86 2.74
C GLN A 61 -19.19 -39.49 3.19
N GLU A 62 -20.06 -38.56 3.58
CA GLU A 62 -19.68 -37.25 4.11
C GLU A 62 -18.99 -37.38 5.48
N THR A 63 -19.48 -38.28 6.35
CA THR A 63 -18.84 -38.59 7.64
C THR A 63 -17.42 -39.15 7.46
N MET A 64 -17.21 -40.00 6.46
CA MET A 64 -15.88 -40.50 6.10
C MET A 64 -14.96 -39.40 5.55
N GLN A 65 -15.46 -38.52 4.68
CA GLN A 65 -14.69 -37.39 4.14
C GLN A 65 -14.24 -36.41 5.23
N LEU A 66 -15.12 -36.08 6.19
CA LEU A 66 -14.78 -35.24 7.34
C LEU A 66 -13.73 -35.89 8.25
N SER A 67 -13.71 -37.23 8.34
CA SER A 67 -12.66 -37.97 9.07
C SER A 67 -11.30 -37.91 8.36
N ASP A 68 -11.29 -37.94 7.03
CA ASP A 68 -10.05 -37.84 6.24
C ASP A 68 -9.48 -36.42 6.24
N GLN A 69 -10.32 -35.38 6.16
CA GLN A 69 -9.88 -33.98 6.28
C GLN A 69 -9.24 -33.69 7.65
N HIS A 70 -9.78 -34.24 8.74
CA HIS A 70 -9.17 -34.13 10.08
C HIS A 70 -7.74 -34.72 10.14
N LYS A 71 -7.45 -35.77 9.33
CA LYS A 71 -6.10 -36.36 9.24
C LYS A 71 -5.16 -35.55 8.35
N ARG A 72 -5.67 -34.92 7.28
CA ARG A 72 -4.87 -34.14 6.30
C ARG A 72 -4.47 -32.75 6.80
N LEU A 73 -5.16 -32.19 7.79
CA LEU A 73 -4.80 -30.93 8.47
C LEU A 73 -3.63 -31.08 9.48
N SER A 74 -2.87 -32.16 9.42
CA SER A 74 -1.72 -32.38 10.32
C SER A 74 -0.56 -31.43 9.99
N VAL A 75 -0.56 -30.24 10.62
CA VAL A 75 0.50 -29.20 10.69
C VAL A 75 1.86 -29.73 11.20
N ARG A 76 1.95 -31.03 11.49
CA ARG A 76 3.13 -31.73 12.02
C ARG A 76 4.37 -31.55 11.15
N ASP A 77 4.23 -31.49 9.82
CA ASP A 77 5.37 -31.36 8.92
C ASP A 77 5.98 -29.96 8.89
N LEU A 78 5.16 -28.92 9.05
CA LEU A 78 5.64 -27.54 9.08
C LEU A 78 6.28 -27.19 10.43
N ALA A 79 5.66 -27.65 11.54
CA ALA A 79 6.22 -27.51 12.88
C ALA A 79 7.57 -28.25 13.02
N CYS A 80 7.65 -29.49 12.51
CA CYS A 80 8.89 -30.29 12.56
C CYS A 80 10.02 -29.68 11.72
N LYS A 81 9.71 -29.00 10.60
CA LYS A 81 10.71 -28.23 9.81
C LYS A 81 11.19 -26.98 10.55
N PHE A 82 10.29 -26.26 11.23
CA PHE A 82 10.65 -25.08 12.01
C PHE A 82 11.53 -25.43 13.23
N ASP A 83 11.17 -26.48 13.99
CA ASP A 83 11.96 -26.93 15.15
C ASP A 83 13.37 -27.39 14.75
N LYS A 84 13.51 -28.05 13.60
CA LYS A 84 14.82 -28.42 13.03
C LYS A 84 15.67 -27.19 12.68
N ASN A 85 15.06 -26.17 12.10
CA ASN A 85 15.75 -24.92 11.74
C ASN A 85 16.15 -24.10 12.98
N LEU A 86 15.29 -24.06 14.01
CA LEU A 86 15.60 -23.42 15.30
C LEU A 86 16.78 -24.13 15.99
N THR A 87 16.79 -25.46 15.98
CA THR A 87 17.88 -26.26 16.55
C THR A 87 19.19 -26.07 15.78
N ALA A 88 19.14 -25.93 14.45
CA ALA A 88 20.32 -25.62 13.63
C ALA A 88 20.88 -24.22 13.94
N ALA A 89 20.02 -23.23 14.12
CA ALA A 89 20.43 -21.87 14.51
C ALA A 89 21.08 -21.83 15.90
N ALA A 90 20.58 -22.63 16.87
CA ALA A 90 21.19 -22.76 18.19
C ALA A 90 22.60 -23.37 18.13
N LYS A 91 22.86 -24.32 17.21
CA LYS A 91 24.19 -24.92 17.01
C LYS A 91 25.20 -23.92 16.44
N LEU A 92 24.79 -23.06 15.50
CA LEU A 92 25.64 -21.99 14.95
C LEU A 92 26.02 -20.95 16.02
N ALA A 93 25.13 -20.69 16.98
CA ALA A 93 25.43 -19.80 18.10
C ALA A 93 26.48 -20.37 19.07
N GLU A 94 26.54 -21.71 19.24
CA GLU A 94 27.60 -22.36 20.03
C GLU A 94 28.95 -22.38 19.28
N GLU A 95 28.94 -22.56 17.96
CA GLU A 95 30.15 -22.47 17.13
C GLU A 95 30.80 -21.06 17.19
N ALA A 96 29.99 -20.01 17.33
CA ALA A 96 30.48 -18.64 17.55
C ALA A 96 31.19 -18.46 18.91
N LYS A 97 30.83 -19.21 19.96
CA LYS A 97 31.55 -19.16 21.26
C LYS A 97 32.95 -19.76 21.17
N LEU A 98 33.17 -20.75 20.29
CA LEU A 98 34.50 -21.34 20.09
C LEU A 98 35.48 -20.34 19.44
N ARG A 99 34.99 -19.38 18.64
CA ARG A 99 35.83 -18.31 18.05
C ARG A 99 36.25 -17.23 19.06
N GLU A 100 35.53 -17.07 20.16
CA GLU A 100 35.80 -16.09 21.23
C GLU A 100 37.07 -16.47 22.01
N VAL A 101 37.30 -17.78 22.22
CA VAL A 101 38.51 -18.31 22.87
C VAL A 101 39.77 -18.07 22.03
N ALA A 102 39.66 -18.13 20.70
CA ALA A 102 40.78 -17.86 19.79
C ALA A 102 41.19 -16.37 19.73
N SER A 103 40.29 -15.45 20.08
CA SER A 103 40.56 -14.00 20.03
C SER A 103 41.41 -13.53 21.21
N LEU A 104 41.16 -14.07 22.41
CA LEU A 104 41.95 -13.80 23.62
C LEU A 104 43.42 -14.23 23.48
N GLU A 105 43.68 -15.29 22.71
CA GLU A 105 45.04 -15.77 22.42
C GLU A 105 45.82 -14.80 21.50
N GLY A 106 45.12 -14.08 20.61
CA GLY A 106 45.70 -13.07 19.72
C GLY A 106 46.27 -11.86 20.46
N HIS A 107 45.58 -11.37 21.50
CA HIS A 107 46.08 -10.28 22.35
C HIS A 107 47.33 -10.65 23.13
N VAL A 108 47.37 -11.89 23.65
CA VAL A 108 48.55 -12.41 24.35
C VAL A 108 49.75 -12.53 23.40
N LEU A 109 49.53 -12.97 22.16
CA LEU A 109 50.57 -13.08 21.16
C LEU A 109 51.09 -11.71 20.69
N LEU A 110 50.21 -10.75 20.42
CA LEU A 110 50.59 -9.38 20.05
C LEU A 110 51.35 -8.68 21.17
N LYS A 111 50.96 -8.89 22.43
CA LYS A 111 51.69 -8.39 23.60
C LYS A 111 53.10 -8.96 23.67
N LYS A 112 53.25 -10.28 23.58
CA LYS A 112 54.56 -10.94 23.58
C LYS A 112 55.45 -10.46 22.42
N LEU A 113 54.88 -10.28 21.24
CA LEU A 113 55.59 -9.77 20.07
C LEU A 113 56.08 -8.33 20.29
N ARG A 114 55.22 -7.46 20.83
CA ARG A 114 55.60 -6.08 21.19
C ARG A 114 56.73 -6.07 22.20
N ASP A 115 56.63 -6.84 23.28
CA ASP A 115 57.63 -6.90 24.34
C ASP A 115 58.99 -7.41 23.81
N ALA A 116 58.98 -8.36 22.86
CA ALA A 116 60.18 -8.84 22.18
C ALA A 116 60.82 -7.78 21.26
N LEU A 117 60.00 -7.03 20.51
CA LEU A 117 60.47 -5.94 19.66
C LEU A 117 61.02 -4.77 20.48
N GLU A 118 60.43 -4.49 21.64
CA GLU A 118 60.90 -3.46 22.58
C GLU A 118 62.28 -3.81 23.16
N SER A 119 62.48 -5.08 23.52
CA SER A 119 63.78 -5.62 23.95
C SER A 119 64.84 -5.57 22.83
N LEU A 120 64.42 -5.75 21.57
CA LEU A 120 65.31 -5.63 20.41
C LEU A 120 65.68 -4.16 20.16
N ARG A 121 64.72 -3.23 20.27
CA ARG A 121 64.94 -1.79 20.08
C ARG A 121 66.04 -1.24 21.00
N GLY A 122 66.09 -1.69 22.26
CA GLY A 122 67.14 -1.30 23.23
C GLY A 122 68.55 -1.78 22.87
N ARG A 123 68.69 -2.72 21.93
CA ARG A 123 69.97 -3.31 21.49
C ARG A 123 70.40 -2.87 20.08
N MET A 124 69.55 -2.15 19.34
CA MET A 124 69.81 -1.72 17.95
C MET A 124 70.17 -0.22 17.86
N ALA A 125 70.92 0.16 16.82
CA ALA A 125 71.29 1.54 16.52
C ALA A 125 71.15 1.85 15.02
N GLY A 126 71.03 3.15 14.67
CA GLY A 126 70.89 3.62 13.30
C GLY A 126 69.62 3.11 12.59
N ARG A 127 69.70 2.82 11.29
CA ARG A 127 68.54 2.41 10.47
C ARG A 127 67.81 1.17 11.01
N ASN A 128 68.54 0.21 11.57
CA ASN A 128 67.93 -0.99 12.13
C ASN A 128 67.05 -0.68 13.35
N LYS A 129 67.36 0.38 14.11
CA LYS A 129 66.53 0.84 15.21
C LYS A 129 65.23 1.47 14.71
N GLU A 130 65.31 2.27 13.64
CA GLU A 130 64.16 2.89 12.97
C GLU A 130 63.20 1.82 12.41
N ASP A 131 63.73 0.75 11.82
CA ASP A 131 62.93 -0.38 11.33
C ASP A 131 62.21 -1.14 12.45
N VAL A 132 62.86 -1.33 13.60
CA VAL A 132 62.23 -1.94 14.79
C VAL A 132 61.17 -1.01 15.39
N GLU A 133 61.40 0.30 15.44
CA GLU A 133 60.40 1.29 15.86
C GLU A 133 59.15 1.29 14.96
N LYS A 134 59.35 1.14 13.65
CA LYS A 134 58.26 0.98 12.68
C LYS A 134 57.50 -0.33 12.89
N ALA A 135 58.19 -1.43 13.16
CA ALA A 135 57.57 -2.72 13.46
C ALA A 135 56.74 -2.67 14.76
N ILE A 136 57.23 -2.01 15.80
CA ILE A 136 56.48 -1.77 17.06
C ILE A 136 55.20 -0.98 16.77
N SER A 137 55.31 0.11 16.00
CA SER A 137 54.15 0.93 15.61
C SER A 137 53.09 0.13 14.84
N MET A 138 53.52 -0.80 13.96
CA MET A 138 52.61 -1.69 13.24
C MET A 138 51.91 -2.69 14.16
N VAL A 139 52.63 -3.26 15.14
CA VAL A 139 52.06 -4.19 16.14
C VAL A 139 51.05 -3.47 17.04
N GLU A 140 51.32 -2.23 17.44
CA GLU A 140 50.37 -1.40 18.21
C GLU A 140 49.12 -1.08 17.39
N ALA A 141 49.27 -0.73 16.11
CA ALA A 141 48.13 -0.50 15.22
C ALA A 141 47.29 -1.77 15.01
N LEU A 142 47.91 -2.95 14.96
CA LEU A 142 47.21 -4.23 14.88
C LEU A 142 46.46 -4.57 16.18
N ALA A 143 47.05 -4.29 17.34
CA ALA A 143 46.39 -4.50 18.64
C ALA A 143 45.14 -3.60 18.80
N VAL A 144 45.22 -2.34 18.36
CA VAL A 144 44.06 -1.42 18.35
C VAL A 144 42.96 -1.95 17.43
N LYS A 145 43.30 -2.38 16.21
CA LYS A 145 42.34 -2.96 15.25
C LYS A 145 41.70 -4.25 15.77
N LEU A 146 42.46 -5.11 16.45
CA LEU A 146 41.94 -6.34 17.04
C LEU A 146 40.92 -6.02 18.14
N THR A 147 41.23 -5.06 19.02
CA THR A 147 40.32 -4.59 20.07
C THR A 147 39.03 -3.99 19.50
N GLN A 148 39.14 -3.18 18.45
CA GLN A 148 37.98 -2.60 17.78
C GLN A 148 37.07 -3.68 17.17
N LYS A 149 37.66 -4.64 16.45
CA LYS A 149 36.93 -5.74 15.82
C LYS A 149 36.24 -6.64 16.84
N GLU A 150 36.86 -6.87 18.00
CA GLU A 150 36.22 -7.57 19.11
C GLU A 150 35.03 -6.79 19.68
N GLY A 151 35.16 -5.48 19.84
CA GLY A 151 34.05 -4.61 20.26
C GLY A 151 32.86 -4.68 19.30
N GLU A 152 33.11 -4.63 17.99
CA GLU A 152 32.09 -4.81 16.95
C GLU A 152 31.43 -6.20 17.02
N LEU A 153 32.23 -7.25 17.23
CA LEU A 153 31.74 -8.63 17.34
C LEU A 153 30.89 -8.87 18.61
N ILE A 154 31.25 -8.22 19.73
CA ILE A 154 30.45 -8.25 20.97
C ILE A 154 29.10 -7.54 20.75
N GLN A 155 29.09 -6.40 20.05
CA GLN A 155 27.87 -5.68 19.73
C GLN A 155 26.97 -6.48 18.77
N GLU A 156 27.53 -7.08 17.73
CA GLU A 156 26.81 -7.95 16.80
C GLU A 156 26.22 -9.17 17.54
N LYS A 157 26.97 -9.79 18.45
CA LYS A 157 26.49 -10.88 19.32
C LYS A 157 25.31 -10.45 20.19
N PHE A 158 25.32 -9.23 20.72
CA PHE A 158 24.20 -8.70 21.50
C PHE A 158 22.93 -8.56 20.64
N GLU A 159 23.04 -7.99 19.44
CA GLU A 159 21.91 -7.85 18.52
C GLU A 159 21.40 -9.21 18.02
N VAL A 160 22.29 -10.16 17.71
CA VAL A 160 21.92 -11.54 17.35
C VAL A 160 21.18 -12.24 18.49
N LYS A 161 21.63 -12.08 19.74
CA LYS A 161 20.95 -12.63 20.92
C LYS A 161 19.56 -12.03 21.12
N LYS A 162 19.43 -10.72 20.90
CA LYS A 162 18.15 -10.00 20.95
C LYS A 162 17.20 -10.51 19.86
N LEU A 163 17.67 -10.67 18.63
CA LEU A 163 16.90 -11.22 17.51
C LEU A 163 16.46 -12.67 17.78
N ALA A 164 17.35 -13.51 18.31
CA ALA A 164 17.02 -14.89 18.66
C ALA A 164 15.92 -14.99 19.73
N ASN A 165 15.88 -14.05 20.69
CA ASN A 165 14.81 -13.99 21.68
C ASN A 165 13.48 -13.57 21.04
N PHE A 166 13.48 -12.60 20.12
CA PHE A 166 12.27 -12.23 19.39
C PHE A 166 11.74 -13.37 18.52
N LEU A 167 12.62 -14.10 17.82
CA LEU A 167 12.24 -15.27 17.03
C LEU A 167 11.64 -16.37 17.90
N ARG A 168 12.20 -16.62 19.10
CA ARG A 168 11.65 -17.59 20.04
C ARG A 168 10.26 -17.18 20.51
N GLN A 169 10.06 -15.91 20.84
CA GLN A 169 8.76 -15.39 21.26
C GLN A 169 7.72 -15.51 20.15
N ALA A 170 8.06 -15.06 18.94
CA ALA A 170 7.19 -15.18 17.77
C ALA A 170 6.83 -16.64 17.45
N SER A 171 7.78 -17.57 17.61
CA SER A 171 7.54 -19.00 17.44
C SER A 171 6.58 -19.58 18.48
N GLU A 172 6.72 -19.20 19.75
CA GLU A 172 5.80 -19.64 20.80
C GLU A 172 4.39 -19.05 20.62
N ASP A 173 4.29 -17.79 20.21
CA ASP A 173 3.00 -17.15 19.95
C ASP A 173 2.30 -17.76 18.72
N ALA A 174 3.05 -18.06 17.65
CA ALA A 174 2.53 -18.80 16.50
C ALA A 174 2.04 -20.21 16.91
N LYS A 175 2.79 -20.91 17.76
CA LYS A 175 2.39 -22.23 18.27
C LYS A 175 1.11 -22.18 19.09
N LYS A 176 0.93 -21.15 19.93
CA LYS A 176 -0.32 -20.93 20.68
C LYS A 176 -1.50 -20.70 19.74
N LEU A 177 -1.33 -19.81 18.75
CA LEU A 177 -2.37 -19.46 17.80
C LEU A 177 -2.81 -20.68 16.98
N VAL A 178 -1.86 -21.46 16.47
CA VAL A 178 -2.14 -22.71 15.74
C VAL A 178 -2.88 -23.73 16.62
N ASN A 179 -2.49 -23.90 17.89
CA ASN A 179 -3.18 -24.81 18.80
C ASN A 179 -4.61 -24.33 19.12
N GLN A 180 -4.80 -23.03 19.28
CA GLN A 180 -6.10 -22.42 19.53
C GLN A 180 -7.02 -22.60 18.32
N GLU A 181 -6.54 -22.28 17.11
CA GLU A 181 -7.30 -22.48 15.87
C GLU A 181 -7.65 -23.95 15.65
N LYS A 182 -6.70 -24.85 15.92
CA LYS A 182 -6.96 -26.29 15.88
C LYS A 182 -8.06 -26.70 16.86
N SER A 183 -8.08 -26.16 18.07
CA SER A 183 -9.12 -26.48 19.04
C SER A 183 -10.50 -25.99 18.61
N PHE A 184 -10.57 -24.81 17.98
CA PHE A 184 -11.81 -24.28 17.43
C PHE A 184 -12.30 -25.12 16.25
N ALA A 185 -11.43 -25.43 15.30
CA ALA A 185 -11.77 -26.28 14.16
C ALA A 185 -12.23 -27.69 14.60
N CYS A 186 -11.57 -28.29 15.60
CA CYS A 186 -12.03 -29.57 16.17
C CYS A 186 -13.42 -29.47 16.81
N ALA A 187 -13.68 -28.41 17.57
CA ALA A 187 -14.99 -28.20 18.20
C ALA A 187 -16.12 -27.96 17.17
N GLU A 188 -15.83 -27.22 16.11
CA GLU A 188 -16.78 -26.96 15.01
C GLU A 188 -17.09 -28.25 14.23
N ILE A 189 -16.06 -29.03 13.90
CA ILE A 189 -16.23 -30.34 13.25
C ILE A 189 -17.03 -31.31 14.14
N GLU A 190 -16.77 -31.33 15.45
CA GLU A 190 -17.51 -32.18 16.38
C GLU A 190 -18.98 -31.75 16.53
N SER A 191 -19.23 -30.43 16.55
CA SER A 191 -20.59 -29.87 16.51
C SER A 191 -21.32 -30.25 15.22
N ALA A 192 -20.65 -30.16 14.06
CA ALA A 192 -21.23 -30.56 12.78
C ALA A 192 -21.57 -32.06 12.76
N ARG A 193 -20.69 -32.92 13.28
CA ARG A 193 -20.95 -34.36 13.44
C ARG A 193 -22.16 -34.65 14.33
N ALA A 194 -22.31 -33.94 15.45
CA ALA A 194 -23.46 -34.10 16.33
C ALA A 194 -24.79 -33.68 15.68
N VAL A 195 -24.77 -32.70 14.77
CA VAL A 195 -25.95 -32.34 13.97
C VAL A 195 -26.27 -33.45 12.96
N VAL A 196 -25.27 -33.92 12.22
CA VAL A 196 -25.45 -34.99 11.22
C VAL A 196 -25.98 -36.28 11.87
N GLN A 197 -25.45 -36.66 13.05
CA GLN A 197 -25.92 -37.83 13.78
C GLN A 197 -27.38 -37.68 14.21
N ARG A 198 -27.79 -36.52 14.72
CA ARG A 198 -29.20 -36.26 15.10
C ARG A 198 -30.15 -36.32 13.90
N ILE A 199 -29.70 -35.86 12.73
CA ILE A 199 -30.48 -35.96 11.49
C ILE A 199 -30.61 -37.43 11.08
N GLY A 200 -29.53 -38.21 11.16
CA GLY A 200 -29.58 -39.65 10.90
C GLY A 200 -30.54 -40.40 11.83
N GLU A 201 -30.49 -40.12 13.13
CA GLU A 201 -31.38 -40.72 14.13
C GLU A 201 -32.86 -40.35 13.91
N ALA A 202 -33.14 -39.08 13.56
CA ALA A 202 -34.50 -38.62 13.24
C ALA A 202 -35.05 -39.26 11.95
N LEU A 203 -34.20 -39.49 10.95
CA LEU A 203 -34.60 -40.20 9.71
C LEU A 203 -34.87 -41.69 9.97
N ASP A 204 -34.03 -42.35 10.78
CA ASP A 204 -34.26 -43.74 11.17
C ASP A 204 -35.52 -43.90 12.09
N GLU A 205 -35.95 -42.83 12.78
CA GLU A 205 -37.25 -42.77 13.50
C GLU A 205 -38.44 -42.60 12.57
N GLU A 206 -38.37 -41.67 11.61
CA GLU A 206 -39.42 -41.42 10.62
C GLU A 206 -39.66 -42.65 9.72
N GLU A 207 -38.59 -43.37 9.33
CA GLU A 207 -38.70 -44.61 8.55
C GLU A 207 -39.36 -45.75 9.35
N ARG A 208 -39.18 -45.80 10.69
CA ARG A 208 -39.86 -46.76 11.56
C ARG A 208 -41.33 -46.43 11.78
N ASP A 209 -41.67 -45.15 11.88
CA ASP A 209 -43.05 -44.69 12.06
C ASP A 209 -43.87 -44.84 10.76
N ALA A 210 -43.26 -44.62 9.60
CA ALA A 210 -43.86 -44.86 8.29
C ALA A 210 -44.18 -46.36 8.05
N GLN A 211 -43.35 -47.27 8.59
CA GLN A 211 -43.59 -48.71 8.50
C GLN A 211 -44.79 -49.17 9.37
N ASN A 212 -45.11 -48.44 10.44
CA ASN A 212 -46.18 -48.75 11.39
C ASN A 212 -47.57 -48.22 10.96
N SER A 213 -47.64 -47.27 10.04
CA SER A 213 -48.90 -46.63 9.61
C SER A 213 -49.47 -47.19 8.29
N LYS A 214 -49.16 -48.45 7.94
CA LYS A 214 -49.83 -49.16 6.84
C LYS A 214 -51.20 -49.68 7.30
N ASN A 215 -52.19 -48.78 7.45
CA ASN A 215 -53.63 -49.11 7.40
C ASN A 215 -54.47 -47.82 7.47
N GLN A 216 -54.62 -47.14 6.33
CA GLN A 216 -55.79 -46.34 5.90
C GLN A 216 -55.39 -45.52 4.66
N ALA A 217 -55.49 -46.13 3.48
CA ALA A 217 -54.90 -45.65 2.24
C ALA A 217 -55.94 -45.39 1.15
N ALA A 218 -56.99 -44.61 1.44
CA ALA A 218 -57.92 -44.20 0.36
C ALA A 218 -58.38 -42.75 0.48
N ASP A 219 -58.62 -42.23 1.69
CA ASP A 219 -59.12 -40.85 1.88
C ASP A 219 -58.01 -39.85 2.29
N VAL A 220 -56.83 -40.36 2.63
CA VAL A 220 -55.63 -39.56 2.93
C VAL A 220 -54.89 -39.18 1.65
N GLU A 221 -54.95 -40.00 0.60
CA GLU A 221 -54.19 -39.80 -0.64
C GLU A 221 -54.68 -38.55 -1.40
N GLU A 222 -55.99 -38.35 -1.51
CA GLU A 222 -56.58 -37.18 -2.17
C GLU A 222 -56.29 -35.87 -1.39
N LEU A 223 -56.41 -35.91 -0.05
CA LEU A 223 -56.03 -34.78 0.81
C LEU A 223 -54.51 -34.52 0.80
N VAL A 224 -53.70 -35.55 0.68
CA VAL A 224 -52.24 -35.44 0.54
C VAL A 224 -51.90 -34.83 -0.81
N GLU A 225 -52.56 -35.20 -1.89
CA GLU A 225 -52.39 -34.58 -3.22
C GLU A 225 -52.79 -33.09 -3.20
N GLU A 226 -53.92 -32.73 -2.59
CA GLU A 226 -54.33 -31.32 -2.46
C GLU A 226 -53.37 -30.51 -1.58
N VAL A 227 -52.91 -31.07 -0.46
CA VAL A 227 -51.92 -30.42 0.43
C VAL A 227 -50.55 -30.33 -0.23
N GLN A 228 -50.14 -31.34 -0.99
CA GLN A 228 -48.90 -31.32 -1.76
C GLN A 228 -48.96 -30.27 -2.87
N GLU A 229 -50.08 -30.14 -3.58
CA GLU A 229 -50.27 -29.12 -4.61
C GLU A 229 -50.32 -27.71 -4.01
N ALA A 230 -51.03 -27.51 -2.88
CA ALA A 230 -51.02 -26.23 -2.16
C ALA A 230 -49.61 -25.87 -1.64
N ARG A 231 -48.84 -26.85 -1.15
CA ARG A 231 -47.42 -26.66 -0.77
C ARG A 231 -46.56 -26.33 -1.97
N ARG A 232 -46.77 -26.99 -3.12
CA ARG A 232 -46.06 -26.76 -4.37
C ARG A 232 -46.32 -25.36 -4.90
N ILE A 233 -47.58 -24.93 -4.95
CA ILE A 233 -47.99 -23.57 -5.33
C ILE A 233 -47.34 -22.54 -4.38
N LYS A 234 -47.36 -22.77 -3.06
CA LYS A 234 -46.70 -21.88 -2.09
C LYS A 234 -45.18 -21.82 -2.30
N LEU A 235 -44.52 -22.95 -2.54
CA LEU A 235 -43.09 -23.05 -2.84
C LEU A 235 -42.71 -22.40 -4.17
N LEU A 236 -43.60 -22.39 -5.17
CA LEU A 236 -43.38 -21.70 -6.44
C LEU A 236 -43.56 -20.18 -6.32
N HIS A 237 -44.51 -19.71 -5.50
CA HIS A 237 -44.86 -18.28 -5.40
C HIS A 237 -44.09 -17.52 -4.31
N GLN A 238 -43.62 -18.19 -3.25
CA GLN A 238 -42.89 -17.55 -2.16
C GLN A 238 -41.48 -17.06 -2.58
N PRO A 239 -40.69 -17.81 -3.38
CA PRO A 239 -39.44 -17.32 -3.95
C PRO A 239 -39.66 -16.18 -4.94
N SER A 240 -40.72 -16.23 -5.77
CA SER A 240 -41.04 -15.15 -6.72
C SER A 240 -41.26 -13.81 -6.01
N LYS A 241 -42.07 -13.77 -4.94
CA LYS A 241 -42.30 -12.52 -4.19
C LYS A 241 -41.05 -11.98 -3.51
N VAL A 242 -40.21 -12.87 -2.96
CA VAL A 242 -38.94 -12.46 -2.35
C VAL A 242 -38.00 -11.88 -3.42
N ILE A 243 -37.90 -12.53 -4.59
CA ILE A 243 -37.10 -12.06 -5.72
C ILE A 243 -37.62 -10.71 -6.24
N ASP A 244 -38.94 -10.52 -6.35
CA ASP A 244 -39.54 -9.24 -6.77
C ASP A 244 -39.21 -8.12 -5.77
N MET A 245 -39.36 -8.38 -4.47
CA MET A 245 -38.97 -7.44 -3.41
C MET A 245 -37.47 -7.14 -3.41
N GLU A 246 -36.61 -8.13 -3.70
CA GLU A 246 -35.18 -7.92 -3.85
C GLU A 246 -34.84 -7.04 -5.05
N HIS A 247 -35.51 -7.23 -6.18
CA HIS A 247 -35.37 -6.37 -7.35
C HIS A 247 -35.80 -4.93 -7.05
N GLU A 248 -36.92 -4.74 -6.35
CA GLU A 248 -37.37 -3.42 -5.88
C GLU A 248 -36.36 -2.78 -4.93
N LEU A 249 -35.83 -3.53 -3.96
CA LEU A 249 -34.80 -3.04 -3.04
C LEU A 249 -33.51 -2.64 -3.77
N ARG A 250 -33.08 -3.43 -4.76
CA ARG A 250 -31.93 -3.08 -5.61
C ARG A 250 -32.21 -1.80 -6.40
N ALA A 251 -33.40 -1.66 -6.98
CA ALA A 251 -33.81 -0.46 -7.70
C ALA A 251 -33.81 0.79 -6.81
N LEU A 252 -34.37 0.68 -5.59
CA LEU A 252 -34.38 1.77 -4.60
C LEU A 252 -32.97 2.15 -4.15
N ARG A 253 -32.10 1.16 -3.90
CA ARG A 253 -30.69 1.40 -3.54
C ARG A 253 -29.95 2.13 -4.65
N ASN A 254 -30.18 1.75 -5.91
CA ASN A 254 -29.60 2.44 -7.07
C ASN A 254 -30.09 3.89 -7.16
N GLN A 255 -31.40 4.12 -7.00
CA GLN A 255 -31.95 5.48 -6.97
C GLN A 255 -31.40 6.33 -5.82
N ILE A 256 -31.26 5.77 -4.62
CA ILE A 256 -30.66 6.47 -3.47
C ILE A 256 -29.21 6.84 -3.77
N ARG A 257 -28.44 5.92 -4.37
CA ARG A 257 -27.06 6.17 -4.77
C ARG A 257 -26.97 7.31 -5.80
N GLU A 258 -27.80 7.27 -6.84
CA GLU A 258 -27.87 8.32 -7.86
C GLU A 258 -28.27 9.67 -7.26
N LYS A 259 -29.34 9.71 -6.46
CA LYS A 259 -29.79 10.93 -5.77
C LYS A 259 -28.74 11.46 -4.80
N SER A 260 -28.01 10.60 -4.12
CA SER A 260 -26.89 10.99 -3.24
C SER A 260 -25.76 11.66 -4.02
N ILE A 261 -25.36 11.09 -5.16
CA ILE A 261 -24.36 11.70 -6.06
C ILE A 261 -24.81 13.09 -6.53
N VAL A 262 -26.06 13.21 -6.95
CA VAL A 262 -26.63 14.50 -7.39
C VAL A 262 -26.72 15.50 -6.23
N SER A 263 -27.12 15.07 -5.04
CA SER A 263 -27.19 15.91 -3.83
C SER A 263 -25.81 16.49 -3.47
N VAL A 264 -24.77 15.64 -3.44
CA VAL A 264 -23.39 16.08 -3.18
C VAL A 264 -22.92 17.06 -4.27
N LYS A 265 -23.27 16.83 -5.54
CA LYS A 265 -22.95 17.75 -6.64
C LYS A 265 -23.64 19.11 -6.44
N LEU A 266 -24.93 19.12 -6.10
CA LEU A 266 -25.69 20.35 -5.85
C LEU A 266 -25.15 21.11 -4.63
N GLN A 267 -24.80 20.42 -3.54
CA GLN A 267 -24.18 21.05 -2.37
C GLN A 267 -22.85 21.72 -2.73
N LYS A 268 -22.02 21.08 -3.57
CA LYS A 268 -20.77 21.67 -4.09
C LYS A 268 -21.04 22.93 -4.93
N GLU A 269 -22.00 22.88 -5.84
CA GLU A 269 -22.36 24.04 -6.68
C GLU A 269 -22.96 25.19 -5.85
N LEU A 270 -23.79 24.89 -4.85
CA LEU A 270 -24.35 25.89 -3.95
C LEU A 270 -23.27 26.57 -3.11
N ALA A 271 -22.27 25.82 -2.64
CA ALA A 271 -21.12 26.38 -1.94
C ALA A 271 -20.26 27.28 -2.85
N LYS A 272 -20.07 26.90 -4.13
CA LYS A 272 -19.42 27.75 -5.14
C LYS A 272 -20.19 29.05 -5.37
N SER A 273 -21.52 28.99 -5.51
CA SER A 273 -22.37 30.17 -5.72
C SER A 273 -22.28 31.14 -4.54
N LYS A 274 -22.40 30.65 -3.30
CA LYS A 274 -22.25 31.47 -2.08
C LYS A 274 -20.89 32.18 -2.01
N ARG A 275 -19.79 31.47 -2.33
CA ARG A 275 -18.45 32.07 -2.38
C ARG A 275 -18.33 33.11 -3.48
N ALA A 276 -18.88 32.85 -4.66
CA ALA A 276 -18.88 33.79 -5.77
C ALA A 276 -19.60 35.10 -5.40
N GLU A 277 -20.72 35.04 -4.66
CA GLU A 277 -21.42 36.23 -4.15
C GLU A 277 -20.59 37.01 -3.12
N GLN A 278 -19.94 36.33 -2.17
CA GLN A 278 -19.04 36.99 -1.21
C GLN A 278 -17.86 37.66 -1.93
N ASN A 279 -17.24 36.95 -2.88
CA ASN A 279 -16.15 37.48 -3.69
C ASN A 279 -16.59 38.65 -4.58
N LYS A 280 -17.86 38.77 -4.99
CA LYS A 280 -18.37 39.94 -5.75
C LYS A 280 -18.35 41.25 -4.95
N LEU A 281 -18.40 41.17 -3.63
CA LEU A 281 -18.37 42.35 -2.75
C LEU A 281 -16.94 42.80 -2.43
N ALA A 282 -15.93 41.96 -2.67
CA ALA A 282 -14.54 42.28 -2.36
C ALA A 282 -13.91 43.28 -3.37
N PRO A 283 -13.03 44.19 -2.90
CA PRO A 283 -12.31 45.14 -3.76
C PRO A 283 -11.21 44.50 -4.63
N TYR A 284 -10.90 43.22 -4.39
CA TYR A 284 -9.90 42.43 -5.10
C TYR A 284 -10.51 41.14 -5.65
N VAL A 285 -9.90 40.59 -6.69
CA VAL A 285 -10.30 39.34 -7.34
C VAL A 285 -9.07 38.47 -7.60
N LEU A 286 -9.25 37.16 -7.49
CA LEU A 286 -8.26 36.18 -7.95
C LEU A 286 -8.51 35.90 -9.43
N ASP A 287 -7.50 36.12 -10.24
CA ASP A 287 -7.49 35.85 -11.67
C ASP A 287 -6.57 34.65 -11.97
N GLY A 288 -6.95 33.82 -12.93
CA GLY A 288 -6.26 32.58 -13.27
C GLY A 288 -7.14 31.34 -13.15
N SER A 289 -6.66 30.24 -13.73
CA SER A 289 -7.34 28.94 -13.65
C SER A 289 -7.18 28.34 -12.26
N GLU A 290 -8.20 27.69 -11.72
CA GLU A 290 -8.15 27.02 -10.41
C GLU A 290 -7.72 25.55 -10.56
N THR A 291 -6.64 25.32 -11.30
CA THR A 291 -6.15 23.97 -11.66
C THR A 291 -4.67 23.82 -11.32
N LEU A 292 -4.24 22.61 -10.94
CA LEU A 292 -2.83 22.34 -10.72
C LEU A 292 -2.00 22.54 -12.00
N GLY A 293 -0.92 23.32 -11.90
CA GLY A 293 -0.09 23.70 -13.05
C GLY A 293 -0.49 25.02 -13.69
N SER A 294 -1.46 25.74 -13.13
CA SER A 294 -1.75 27.12 -13.49
C SER A 294 -1.13 28.09 -12.48
N SER A 295 -1.57 29.35 -12.51
CA SER A 295 -1.18 30.34 -11.51
C SER A 295 -2.32 31.29 -11.23
N LEU A 296 -2.42 31.69 -9.97
CA LEU A 296 -3.42 32.61 -9.46
C LEU A 296 -2.75 33.95 -9.16
N GLN A 297 -3.34 35.01 -9.68
CA GLN A 297 -2.90 36.38 -9.50
C GLN A 297 -4.00 37.20 -8.83
N LEU A 298 -3.66 37.79 -7.70
CA LEU A 298 -4.50 38.78 -7.04
C LEU A 298 -4.45 40.09 -7.82
N LYS A 299 -5.63 40.59 -8.23
CA LYS A 299 -5.79 41.85 -8.96
C LYS A 299 -6.81 42.75 -8.26
N PRO A 300 -6.62 44.09 -8.30
CA PRO A 300 -7.68 45.01 -7.94
C PRO A 300 -8.86 44.86 -8.92
N ARG A 301 -10.09 44.91 -8.42
CA ARG A 301 -11.29 44.84 -9.27
C ARG A 301 -11.59 46.16 -9.98
N SER A 302 -11.18 47.29 -9.41
CA SER A 302 -11.42 48.64 -9.95
C SER A 302 -10.20 49.54 -9.76
N ASP A 303 -10.07 50.57 -10.58
CA ASP A 303 -8.99 51.58 -10.49
C ASP A 303 -9.00 52.36 -9.17
N GLY A 304 -10.12 52.34 -8.42
CA GLY A 304 -10.23 52.94 -7.09
C GLY A 304 -9.77 52.05 -5.93
N SER A 305 -9.43 50.78 -6.18
CA SER A 305 -8.98 49.85 -5.13
C SER A 305 -7.54 50.19 -4.68
N PRO A 306 -7.19 50.06 -3.38
CA PRO A 306 -5.85 50.37 -2.90
C PRO A 306 -4.79 49.54 -3.63
N LEU A 307 -3.70 50.20 -4.05
CA LEU A 307 -2.61 49.59 -4.80
C LEU A 307 -2.01 48.43 -4.01
N LEU A 308 -1.94 47.24 -4.62
CA LEU A 308 -1.47 46.00 -3.97
C LEU A 308 -0.03 46.08 -3.44
N SER A 309 0.80 47.00 -3.96
CA SER A 309 2.17 47.23 -3.46
C SER A 309 2.22 47.78 -2.03
N LYS A 310 1.11 48.33 -1.52
CA LYS A 310 0.97 48.84 -0.15
C LYS A 310 0.26 47.85 0.78
N CYS A 311 -0.16 46.69 0.26
CA CYS A 311 -0.90 45.69 1.02
C CYS A 311 0.03 44.55 1.44
N SER A 312 -0.17 44.01 2.64
CA SER A 312 0.41 42.71 3.00
C SER A 312 -0.54 41.59 2.59
N VAL A 313 0.00 40.56 1.94
CA VAL A 313 -0.75 39.43 1.40
C VAL A 313 -0.26 38.15 2.05
N GLN A 314 -1.16 37.23 2.38
CA GLN A 314 -0.81 35.88 2.84
C GLN A 314 -1.80 34.86 2.27
N TRP A 315 -1.29 33.74 1.76
CA TRP A 315 -2.09 32.64 1.22
C TRP A 315 -2.30 31.52 2.25
N TYR A 316 -3.44 30.86 2.16
CA TYR A 316 -3.87 29.79 3.04
C TYR A 316 -4.54 28.66 2.27
N ARG A 317 -4.41 27.43 2.76
CA ARG A 317 -5.24 26.28 2.37
C ARG A 317 -6.39 26.18 3.36
N VAL A 318 -7.61 26.19 2.86
CA VAL A 318 -8.81 26.04 3.69
C VAL A 318 -9.08 24.55 3.88
N SER A 319 -9.09 24.09 5.14
CA SER A 319 -9.48 22.73 5.48
C SER A 319 -11.00 22.57 5.46
N SER A 320 -11.49 21.38 5.10
CA SER A 320 -12.91 21.03 5.14
C SER A 320 -13.36 20.51 6.51
N GLU A 321 -12.42 20.07 7.35
CA GLU A 321 -12.69 19.35 8.61
C GLU A 321 -12.39 20.19 9.85
N ASP A 322 -11.33 21.00 9.81
CA ASP A 322 -10.95 21.90 10.90
C ASP A 322 -11.24 23.36 10.53
N SER A 323 -11.80 24.10 11.48
CA SER A 323 -12.09 25.54 11.34
C SER A 323 -10.85 26.43 11.24
N GLN A 324 -9.65 25.84 11.20
CA GLN A 324 -8.38 26.55 11.12
C GLN A 324 -7.79 26.44 9.71
N ASN A 325 -7.62 27.59 9.05
CA ASN A 325 -6.94 27.69 7.76
C ASN A 325 -5.44 27.42 7.93
N GLU A 326 -4.88 26.55 7.10
CA GLU A 326 -3.45 26.24 7.10
C GLU A 326 -2.69 27.36 6.37
N VAL A 327 -1.72 27.97 7.05
CA VAL A 327 -0.91 29.05 6.47
C VAL A 327 0.11 28.46 5.50
N ILE A 328 0.12 28.95 4.25
CA ILE A 328 1.16 28.57 3.29
C ILE A 328 2.39 29.45 3.53
N SER A 329 3.28 29.01 4.41
CA SER A 329 4.40 29.83 4.88
C SER A 329 5.30 30.32 3.73
N GLY A 330 5.56 31.63 3.68
CA GLY A 330 6.33 32.26 2.60
C GLY A 330 5.54 32.59 1.33
N ALA A 331 4.28 32.15 1.20
CA ALA A 331 3.38 32.61 0.13
C ALA A 331 2.77 33.96 0.52
N ASN A 332 3.59 35.02 0.45
CA ASN A 332 3.24 36.38 0.85
C ASN A 332 3.21 37.37 -0.31
N LYS A 333 3.01 36.86 -1.52
CA LYS A 333 3.01 37.64 -2.77
C LYS A 333 1.61 37.67 -3.36
N THR A 334 1.39 38.62 -4.26
CA THR A 334 0.13 38.73 -5.03
C THR A 334 -0.05 37.61 -6.05
N PHE A 335 0.96 36.75 -6.21
CA PHE A 335 0.97 35.63 -7.14
C PHE A 335 1.21 34.34 -6.36
N TYR A 336 0.48 33.29 -6.71
CA TYR A 336 0.66 31.95 -6.18
C TYR A 336 0.43 30.90 -7.25
N ALA A 337 1.33 29.93 -7.35
CA ALA A 337 1.19 28.81 -8.27
C ALA A 337 0.85 27.54 -7.48
N PRO A 338 -0.38 27.00 -7.63
CA PRO A 338 -0.78 25.80 -6.91
C PRO A 338 0.20 24.64 -7.07
N GLU A 339 0.39 23.89 -5.99
CA GLU A 339 1.21 22.70 -5.90
C GLU A 339 0.36 21.47 -5.50
N PRO A 340 0.92 20.25 -5.52
CA PRO A 340 0.14 19.04 -5.29
C PRO A 340 -0.68 18.98 -3.99
N PHE A 341 -0.24 19.63 -2.91
CA PHE A 341 -1.02 19.69 -1.65
C PHE A 341 -2.23 20.65 -1.70
N ASP A 342 -2.28 21.55 -2.69
CA ASP A 342 -3.43 22.44 -2.86
C ASP A 342 -4.60 21.74 -3.55
N VAL A 343 -4.35 20.61 -4.24
CA VAL A 343 -5.38 19.88 -4.98
C VAL A 343 -6.50 19.43 -4.04
N GLY A 344 -7.74 19.75 -4.41
CA GLY A 344 -8.92 19.46 -3.59
C GLY A 344 -9.13 20.43 -2.42
N ARG A 345 -8.26 21.42 -2.22
CA ARG A 345 -8.42 22.48 -1.21
C ARG A 345 -8.90 23.78 -1.87
N VAL A 346 -9.70 24.56 -1.15
CA VAL A 346 -9.99 25.96 -1.50
C VAL A 346 -8.80 26.79 -1.03
N LEU A 347 -8.32 27.71 -1.87
CA LEU A 347 -7.27 28.64 -1.48
C LEU A 347 -7.91 29.96 -1.03
N GLN A 348 -7.37 30.51 0.05
CA GLN A 348 -7.78 31.80 0.60
C GLN A 348 -6.59 32.75 0.61
N VAL A 349 -6.87 34.02 0.37
CA VAL A 349 -5.89 35.11 0.44
C VAL A 349 -6.41 36.16 1.40
N ASP A 350 -5.60 36.44 2.42
CA ASP A 350 -5.83 37.55 3.33
C ASP A 350 -5.00 38.75 2.84
N ILE A 351 -5.68 39.89 2.71
CA ILE A 351 -5.12 41.14 2.21
C ILE A 351 -5.35 42.19 3.29
N VAL A 352 -4.27 42.72 3.85
CA VAL A 352 -4.36 43.77 4.87
C VAL A 352 -3.86 45.08 4.29
N SER A 353 -4.69 46.10 4.35
CA SER A 353 -4.40 47.47 3.90
C SER A 353 -4.93 48.46 4.93
N ASN A 354 -4.08 49.36 5.44
CA ASN A 354 -4.46 50.40 6.42
C ASN A 354 -5.25 49.87 7.63
N GLY A 355 -4.91 48.67 8.13
CA GLY A 355 -5.60 48.04 9.28
C GLY A 355 -6.93 47.35 8.94
N GLN A 356 -7.41 47.43 7.70
CA GLN A 356 -8.57 46.68 7.23
C GLN A 356 -8.13 45.37 6.58
N LYS A 357 -8.81 44.27 6.93
CA LYS A 357 -8.56 42.93 6.39
C LYS A 357 -9.66 42.58 5.38
N VAL A 358 -9.25 42.24 4.17
CA VAL A 358 -10.10 41.71 3.11
C VAL A 358 -9.70 40.28 2.84
N ILE A 359 -10.69 39.42 2.64
CA ILE A 359 -10.48 38.00 2.35
C ILE A 359 -11.04 37.72 0.96
N VAL A 360 -10.26 37.02 0.15
CA VAL A 360 -10.69 36.53 -1.17
C VAL A 360 -10.37 35.05 -1.26
N THR A 361 -11.31 34.23 -1.74
CA THR A 361 -11.09 32.80 -1.93
C THR A 361 -11.19 32.41 -3.40
N THR A 362 -10.65 31.25 -3.75
CA THR A 362 -11.00 30.59 -5.02
C THR A 362 -12.50 30.27 -5.06
N SER A 363 -13.06 30.16 -6.26
CA SER A 363 -14.46 29.80 -6.51
C SER A 363 -14.77 28.40 -6.00
N GLY A 364 -13.83 27.47 -6.18
CA GLY A 364 -13.88 26.10 -5.71
C GLY A 364 -12.52 25.55 -5.29
N PRO A 365 -12.48 24.24 -5.01
CA PRO A 365 -11.24 23.54 -4.75
C PRO A 365 -10.34 23.49 -5.99
N ILE A 366 -9.02 23.51 -5.80
CA ILE A 366 -8.07 23.40 -6.91
C ILE A 366 -8.23 22.03 -7.58
N GLU A 367 -8.45 22.05 -8.89
CA GLU A 367 -8.63 20.85 -9.69
C GLU A 367 -7.29 20.16 -9.97
N PRO A 368 -7.26 18.82 -10.01
CA PRO A 368 -6.06 18.08 -10.38
C PRO A 368 -5.69 18.33 -11.85
N ALA A 369 -4.39 18.25 -12.15
CA ALA A 369 -3.91 18.34 -13.52
C ALA A 369 -4.29 17.07 -14.32
N ALA A 370 -4.95 17.26 -15.47
CA ALA A 370 -5.33 16.15 -16.34
C ALA A 370 -4.11 15.29 -16.74
N ARG A 371 -4.24 13.96 -16.60
CA ARG A 371 -3.20 12.94 -16.91
C ARG A 371 -1.91 13.03 -16.08
N LEU A 372 -1.85 13.85 -15.03
CA LEU A 372 -0.67 13.88 -14.16
C LEU A 372 -0.56 12.59 -13.34
N ALA A 373 -1.68 12.06 -12.83
CA ALA A 373 -1.69 10.84 -12.03
C ALA A 373 -1.10 9.64 -12.80
N THR A 374 -1.56 9.40 -14.02
CA THR A 374 -1.05 8.33 -14.88
C THR A 374 0.43 8.54 -15.25
N HIS A 375 0.85 9.79 -15.45
CA HIS A 375 2.25 10.11 -15.69
C HIS A 375 3.13 9.77 -14.47
N VAL A 376 2.70 10.13 -13.25
CA VAL A 376 3.41 9.80 -12.00
C VAL A 376 3.47 8.30 -11.77
N GLU A 377 2.38 7.56 -12.03
CA GLU A 377 2.35 6.09 -11.96
C GLU A 377 3.38 5.44 -12.88
N ASN A 378 3.52 5.95 -14.11
CA ASN A 378 4.54 5.46 -15.05
C ASN A 378 5.96 5.75 -14.56
N LEU A 379 6.20 6.91 -13.93
CA LEU A 379 7.51 7.25 -13.35
C LEU A 379 7.84 6.39 -12.14
N LEU A 380 6.85 6.03 -11.32
CA LEU A 380 7.03 5.18 -10.13
C LEU A 380 7.52 3.76 -10.47
N ARG A 381 7.22 3.26 -11.67
CA ARG A 381 7.74 1.97 -12.16
C ARG A 381 9.27 1.99 -12.37
N LYS A 382 9.87 3.16 -12.55
CA LYS A 382 11.32 3.32 -12.70
C LYS A 382 12.00 3.35 -11.32
N SER A 383 13.28 2.99 -11.27
CA SER A 383 14.10 3.11 -10.05
C SER A 383 14.50 4.57 -9.75
N SER A 384 14.49 5.40 -10.80
CA SER A 384 14.88 6.80 -10.77
C SER A 384 14.28 7.52 -11.97
N SER A 385 13.89 8.78 -11.78
CA SER A 385 13.43 9.66 -12.86
C SER A 385 14.29 10.92 -12.93
N GLU A 386 14.55 11.39 -14.15
CA GLU A 386 15.41 12.53 -14.42
C GLU A 386 14.61 13.65 -15.08
N PHE A 387 14.82 14.87 -14.61
CA PHE A 387 14.16 16.07 -15.10
C PHE A 387 15.20 17.13 -15.44
N SER A 388 15.07 17.73 -16.62
CA SER A 388 15.86 18.91 -17.00
C SER A 388 15.39 20.13 -16.22
N VAL A 389 16.32 20.81 -15.54
CA VAL A 389 16.01 22.00 -14.75
C VAL A 389 17.07 23.09 -14.93
N VAL A 390 16.67 24.34 -14.73
CA VAL A 390 17.59 25.47 -14.57
C VAL A 390 17.55 25.93 -13.11
N ILE A 391 18.71 26.24 -12.54
CA ILE A 391 18.77 26.81 -11.19
C ILE A 391 18.49 28.31 -11.32
N SER A 392 17.34 28.74 -10.81
CA SER A 392 16.94 30.16 -10.81
C SER A 392 17.44 30.87 -9.57
N GLN A 393 17.46 30.19 -8.42
CA GLN A 393 18.04 30.72 -7.19
C GLN A 393 18.82 29.64 -6.44
N MET A 394 19.85 30.08 -5.72
CA MET A 394 20.61 29.26 -4.79
C MET A 394 20.77 30.03 -3.48
N ASN A 395 20.34 29.43 -2.36
CA ASN A 395 20.34 30.06 -1.04
C ASN A 395 19.64 31.43 -0.97
N GLY A 396 18.53 31.56 -1.71
CA GLY A 396 17.74 32.80 -1.77
C GLY A 396 18.34 33.91 -2.64
N GLN A 397 19.50 33.68 -3.27
CA GLN A 397 20.10 34.61 -4.23
C GLN A 397 19.87 34.13 -5.65
N ASP A 398 19.63 35.06 -6.57
CA ASP A 398 19.46 34.76 -7.98
C ASP A 398 20.74 34.13 -8.55
N HIS A 399 20.56 33.03 -9.28
CA HIS A 399 21.66 32.32 -9.89
C HIS A 399 21.85 32.80 -11.34
N PRO A 400 23.00 33.40 -11.69
CA PRO A 400 23.18 34.06 -12.99
C PRO A 400 23.32 33.07 -14.16
N SER A 401 23.52 31.78 -13.89
CA SER A 401 23.73 30.79 -14.95
C SER A 401 22.43 30.15 -15.40
N HIS A 402 22.15 30.24 -16.70
CA HIS A 402 21.02 29.55 -17.35
C HIS A 402 21.36 28.12 -17.80
N SER A 403 22.42 27.51 -17.26
CA SER A 403 22.80 26.17 -17.67
C SER A 403 21.78 25.12 -17.23
N VAL A 404 21.48 24.18 -18.12
CA VAL A 404 20.61 23.05 -17.83
C VAL A 404 21.33 22.05 -16.91
N HIS A 405 20.63 21.64 -15.87
CA HIS A 405 21.00 20.63 -14.90
C HIS A 405 20.02 19.47 -14.98
N VAL A 406 20.41 18.32 -14.45
CA VAL A 406 19.56 17.15 -14.27
C VAL A 406 19.19 17.05 -12.80
N PHE A 407 17.90 17.15 -12.52
CA PHE A 407 17.28 16.86 -11.24
C PHE A 407 16.78 15.42 -11.25
N ASN A 408 17.46 14.56 -10.51
CA ASN A 408 17.20 13.15 -10.43
C ASN A 408 16.46 12.84 -9.12
N VAL A 409 15.26 12.29 -9.24
CA VAL A 409 14.40 11.84 -8.14
C VAL A 409 14.43 10.32 -8.12
N GLY A 410 15.21 9.76 -7.20
CA GLY A 410 15.37 8.32 -7.02
C GLY A 410 14.62 7.81 -5.79
N LYS A 411 14.49 6.47 -5.69
CA LYS A 411 13.77 5.83 -4.57
C LYS A 411 14.29 6.24 -3.19
N MET A 412 15.61 6.40 -3.02
CA MET A 412 16.21 6.70 -1.70
C MET A 412 16.74 8.13 -1.56
N ARG A 413 16.87 8.89 -2.64
CA ARG A 413 17.58 10.16 -2.64
C ARG A 413 17.18 11.06 -3.80
N ILE A 414 17.47 12.35 -3.63
CA ILE A 414 17.43 13.34 -4.69
C ILE A 414 18.85 13.79 -5.03
N LYS A 415 19.15 13.97 -6.31
CA LYS A 415 20.44 14.46 -6.80
C LYS A 415 20.24 15.55 -7.85
N LEU A 416 21.00 16.64 -7.75
CA LEU A 416 21.11 17.69 -8.76
C LEU A 416 22.53 17.68 -9.34
N CYS A 417 22.66 17.52 -10.65
CA CYS A 417 23.95 17.49 -11.34
C CYS A 417 23.96 18.26 -12.66
N ARG A 418 25.15 18.65 -13.10
CA ARG A 418 25.41 19.19 -14.44
C ARG A 418 26.53 18.36 -15.06
N GLY A 419 26.17 17.46 -15.97
CA GLY A 419 27.09 16.43 -16.47
C GLY A 419 27.65 15.60 -15.30
N TRP A 420 28.98 15.54 -15.20
CA TRP A 420 29.69 14.81 -14.14
C TRP A 420 29.73 15.55 -12.78
N ILE A 421 29.44 16.86 -12.77
CA ILE A 421 29.52 17.68 -11.54
C ILE A 421 28.22 17.54 -10.74
N THR A 422 28.31 17.10 -9.51
CA THR A 422 27.16 17.03 -8.58
C THR A 422 27.08 18.32 -7.77
N LYS A 423 25.95 19.04 -7.86
CA LYS A 423 25.68 20.26 -7.08
C LYS A 423 25.15 19.94 -5.70
N ALA A 424 24.25 18.96 -5.61
CA ALA A 424 23.72 18.46 -4.35
C ALA A 424 23.26 17.00 -4.53
N ARG A 425 23.37 16.21 -3.47
CA ARG A 425 22.91 14.82 -3.41
C ARG A 425 22.59 14.50 -1.97
N GLU A 426 21.33 14.24 -1.68
CA GLU A 426 20.87 13.97 -0.32
C GLU A 426 19.87 12.83 -0.29
N ILE A 427 19.99 12.00 0.74
CA ILE A 427 19.00 10.97 1.09
C ILE A 427 17.79 11.67 1.71
N TYR A 428 16.59 11.13 1.51
CA TYR A 428 15.40 11.68 2.14
C TYR A 428 15.56 11.72 3.66
N SER A 429 15.28 12.88 4.26
CA SER A 429 15.39 13.11 5.69
C SER A 429 14.28 14.04 6.17
N ALA A 430 13.96 13.99 7.46
CA ALA A 430 12.96 14.88 8.07
C ALA A 430 13.33 16.38 7.99
N THR A 431 14.61 16.70 7.72
CA THR A 431 15.06 18.10 7.56
C THR A 431 15.03 18.59 6.12
N MET A 432 14.81 17.68 5.16
CA MET A 432 14.68 18.04 3.76
C MET A 432 13.32 18.69 3.54
N GLN A 433 13.29 19.79 2.77
CA GLN A 433 12.05 20.45 2.39
C GLN A 433 11.91 20.45 0.87
N LEU A 434 10.68 20.23 0.40
CA LEU A 434 10.37 20.21 -1.02
C LEU A 434 8.91 20.61 -1.26
N CYS A 435 8.73 21.68 -2.04
CA CYS A 435 7.42 22.24 -2.33
C CYS A 435 7.40 23.07 -3.61
N GLY A 436 6.21 23.55 -3.97
CA GLY A 436 6.10 24.58 -4.99
C GLY A 436 6.84 25.86 -4.59
N VAL A 437 7.37 26.61 -5.56
CA VAL A 437 7.87 27.97 -5.28
C VAL A 437 6.71 28.86 -4.81
N ARG A 438 6.94 29.58 -3.72
CA ARG A 438 5.99 30.51 -3.08
C ARG A 438 6.32 31.99 -3.35
N THR A 439 7.34 32.26 -4.19
CA THR A 439 7.83 33.61 -4.50
C THR A 439 7.27 34.13 -5.83
N ASN A 440 7.40 35.44 -6.06
CA ASN A 440 6.86 36.14 -7.23
C ASN A 440 7.76 35.95 -8.47
N ALA A 441 7.91 34.71 -8.93
CA ALA A 441 8.60 34.39 -10.18
C ALA A 441 7.56 34.16 -11.28
N ASN A 442 7.74 34.79 -12.45
CA ASN A 442 6.90 34.55 -13.64
C ASN A 442 6.81 33.06 -14.03
N ASN A 443 7.77 32.25 -13.58
CA ASN A 443 7.84 30.81 -13.81
C ASN A 443 7.46 29.96 -12.58
N ALA A 444 6.74 30.51 -11.60
CA ALA A 444 6.48 29.80 -10.33
C ALA A 444 5.68 28.49 -10.52
N ALA A 445 4.78 28.40 -11.51
CA ALA A 445 4.10 27.14 -11.86
C ALA A 445 5.04 26.04 -12.38
N ARG A 446 6.18 26.45 -12.96
CA ARG A 446 7.25 25.56 -13.43
C ARG A 446 8.38 25.42 -12.41
N SER A 447 8.29 26.10 -11.27
CA SER A 447 9.38 26.18 -10.32
C SER A 447 9.08 25.46 -9.00
N LEU A 448 10.13 24.85 -8.48
CA LEU A 448 10.21 23.98 -7.32
C LEU A 448 11.19 24.63 -6.32
N PHE A 449 10.80 24.68 -5.05
CA PHE A 449 11.73 24.95 -3.97
C PHE A 449 12.21 23.61 -3.40
N TRP A 450 13.54 23.42 -3.35
CA TRP A 450 14.15 22.25 -2.74
C TRP A 450 15.25 22.67 -1.78
N GLN A 451 15.08 22.32 -0.51
CA GLN A 451 16.09 22.45 0.53
C GLN A 451 16.61 21.05 0.89
N PRO A 452 17.74 20.60 0.30
CA PRO A 452 18.34 19.32 0.64
C PRO A 452 18.70 19.20 2.12
N ARG A 453 19.27 20.26 2.70
CA ARG A 453 19.72 20.35 4.09
C ARG A 453 19.76 21.82 4.53
N LYS A 454 19.80 22.06 5.84
CA LYS A 454 19.92 23.42 6.39
C LYS A 454 21.14 24.15 5.78
N GLY A 455 20.93 25.40 5.39
CA GLY A 455 21.96 26.23 4.75
C GLY A 455 22.20 25.97 3.25
N LEU A 456 21.49 25.01 2.64
CA LEU A 456 21.55 24.77 1.20
C LEU A 456 20.13 24.63 0.62
N SER A 457 19.75 25.56 -0.24
CA SER A 457 18.44 25.56 -0.93
C SER A 457 18.58 25.97 -2.39
N PHE A 458 17.65 25.49 -3.20
CA PHE A 458 17.58 25.75 -4.63
C PHE A 458 16.16 26.10 -5.03
N VAL A 459 16.03 27.03 -5.96
CA VAL A 459 14.83 27.18 -6.78
C VAL A 459 15.14 26.63 -8.17
N LEU A 460 14.44 25.56 -8.53
CA LEU A 460 14.64 24.83 -9.78
C LEU A 460 13.46 25.06 -10.71
N THR A 461 13.71 25.52 -11.93
CA THR A 461 12.70 25.74 -12.95
C THR A 461 12.74 24.62 -13.98
N PHE A 462 11.61 23.94 -14.17
CA PHE A 462 11.43 22.77 -15.04
C PHE A 462 11.04 23.19 -16.46
N GLU A 463 11.16 22.25 -17.39
CA GLU A 463 10.67 22.38 -18.77
C GLU A 463 9.15 22.56 -18.85
N SER A 464 8.40 21.90 -17.97
CA SER A 464 6.93 22.02 -17.91
C SER A 464 6.39 22.04 -16.48
N GLU A 465 5.18 22.56 -16.30
CA GLU A 465 4.43 22.51 -15.04
C GLU A 465 4.10 21.07 -14.66
N ARG A 466 3.87 20.21 -15.66
CA ARG A 466 3.65 18.77 -15.47
C ARG A 466 4.88 18.11 -14.84
N ASP A 467 6.08 18.38 -15.33
CA ASP A 467 7.32 17.80 -14.80
C ASP A 467 7.60 18.28 -13.38
N ARG A 468 7.40 19.58 -13.11
CA ARG A 468 7.51 20.14 -11.75
C ARG A 468 6.59 19.42 -10.78
N ASN A 469 5.32 19.27 -11.12
CA ASN A 469 4.34 18.61 -10.25
C ASN A 469 4.60 17.10 -10.12
N ALA A 470 5.02 16.44 -11.20
CA ALA A 470 5.38 15.03 -11.19
C ALA A 470 6.60 14.78 -10.28
N ALA A 471 7.63 15.63 -10.37
CA ALA A 471 8.81 15.54 -9.53
C ALA A 471 8.47 15.71 -8.03
N ILE A 472 7.59 16.66 -7.68
CA ILE A 472 7.12 16.85 -6.30
C ILE A 472 6.39 15.60 -5.80
N MET A 473 5.38 15.13 -6.54
CA MET A 473 4.60 13.94 -6.15
C MET A 473 5.48 12.69 -6.03
N LEU A 474 6.39 12.49 -6.97
CA LEU A 474 7.31 11.36 -6.99
C LEU A 474 8.27 11.39 -5.79
N ALA A 475 8.88 12.54 -5.51
CA ALA A 475 9.78 12.71 -4.38
C ALA A 475 9.08 12.46 -3.03
N ARG A 476 7.85 12.99 -2.86
CA ARG A 476 7.04 12.76 -1.66
C ARG A 476 6.72 11.28 -1.45
N LYS A 477 6.30 10.60 -2.52
CA LYS A 477 6.01 9.17 -2.47
C LYS A 477 7.24 8.34 -2.10
N TYR A 478 8.38 8.57 -2.75
CA TYR A 478 9.61 7.85 -2.43
C TYR A 478 10.15 8.15 -1.02
N ALA A 479 10.03 9.40 -0.53
CA ALA A 479 10.40 9.75 0.83
C ALA A 479 9.56 8.97 1.86
N TYR A 480 8.24 8.90 1.62
CA TYR A 480 7.32 8.13 2.44
C TYR A 480 7.63 6.63 2.40
N ASP A 481 7.80 6.06 1.21
CA ASP A 481 8.07 4.62 1.03
C ASP A 481 9.40 4.17 1.65
N CYS A 482 10.43 5.03 1.70
CA CYS A 482 11.74 4.65 2.22
C CYS A 482 11.83 4.62 3.74
N ASN A 483 11.31 5.65 4.43
CA ASN A 483 11.55 5.87 5.86
C ASN A 483 10.35 6.50 6.56
N ALA A 484 9.15 6.45 5.96
CA ALA A 484 7.98 7.21 6.41
C ALA A 484 8.27 8.71 6.58
N VAL A 485 9.19 9.26 5.76
CA VAL A 485 9.55 10.68 5.82
C VAL A 485 8.47 11.47 5.11
N ILE A 486 7.83 12.37 5.85
CA ILE A 486 6.86 13.31 5.31
C ILE A 486 7.63 14.49 4.70
N LEU A 487 7.84 14.45 3.38
CA LEU A 487 8.54 15.48 2.64
C LEU A 487 7.57 16.62 2.26
N ALA A 488 7.73 17.78 2.88
CA ALA A 488 6.81 18.91 2.72
C ALA A 488 7.56 20.24 2.50
N GLY A 489 6.82 21.32 2.25
CA GLY A 489 7.38 22.67 2.26
C GLY A 489 7.66 23.17 3.68
N PRO A 490 8.25 24.37 3.81
CA PRO A 490 8.41 25.02 5.10
C PRO A 490 7.05 25.18 5.79
N GLU A 491 6.94 24.67 7.02
CA GLU A 491 5.79 24.81 7.93
C GLU A 491 4.44 24.28 7.40
N ASP A 492 4.45 23.45 6.36
CA ASP A 492 3.23 22.74 5.93
C ASP A 492 2.77 21.76 7.02
N GLN A 493 1.47 21.72 7.27
CA GLN A 493 0.85 20.71 8.13
C GLN A 493 0.43 19.53 7.25
N VAL A 494 1.06 18.37 7.44
CA VAL A 494 0.86 17.19 6.58
C VAL A 494 0.42 15.98 7.39
#